data_AF-A0A971Q739-F1
#
_entry.id   AF-A0A971Q739-F1
#
_cell.length_a   1.000
_cell.length_b   1.000
_cell.length_c   1.000
_cell.angle_alpha   90.00
_cell.angle_beta   90.00
_cell.angle_gamma   90.00
#
_symmetry.space_group_name_H-M   'P 1'
#
loop_
_entity.id
_entity.type
_entity.pdbx_description
1 polymer ?
#
loop_
_entity_poly.entity_id
_entity_poly.type
_entity_poly.pdbx_seq_one_letter_code
_entity_poly.pdbx_strand_id
1 'polypeptide(L)'
;MRSLKDMKKQLIVAGLVVVGAVTLAGGAYYAYLLTPPAFPETAEEAIATIGSARYERLPEYRQEEYLEQAGRLLRELPEEERRQLRGRFGESDGAREAMGAIFMNEAVQRATDFAAASPEDKIRILDEDIDRFEQMRERFANRRPDGPRAQGEGQRRGEGGGPQMDRGGRRGDGRGGTPEERGARRRQRMMNRIEHGNPQRAALMGEYFRALGERREQRGLPPMGPRGRGR
;
A
#
# COMPACT_ATOMS: atom_id res chain seq x y z
N MET A 1 45.92 29.68 -33.74
CA MET A 1 45.52 28.26 -33.71
C MET A 1 45.94 27.67 -32.37
N ARG A 2 45.02 27.10 -31.58
CA ARG A 2 45.40 26.36 -30.35
C ARG A 2 46.11 25.06 -30.75
N SER A 3 47.18 24.70 -30.05
CA SER A 3 47.89 23.44 -30.32
C SER A 3 47.01 22.25 -29.97
N LEU A 4 47.05 21.20 -30.79
CA LEU A 4 46.38 19.91 -30.51
C LEU A 4 46.75 19.34 -29.14
N LYS A 5 47.97 19.62 -28.66
CA LYS A 5 48.42 19.22 -27.32
C LYS A 5 47.66 19.95 -26.21
N ASP A 6 47.34 21.23 -26.40
CA ASP A 6 46.61 22.03 -25.42
C ASP A 6 45.13 21.62 -25.36
N MET A 7 44.54 21.31 -26.52
CA MET A 7 43.18 20.77 -26.57
C MET A 7 43.06 19.43 -25.84
N LYS A 8 44.02 18.51 -26.01
CA LYS A 8 44.02 17.23 -25.30
C LYS A 8 44.13 17.41 -23.77
N LYS A 9 45.00 18.31 -23.31
CA LYS A 9 45.13 18.64 -21.88
C LYS A 9 43.83 19.22 -21.33
N GLN A 10 43.19 20.15 -22.05
CA GLN A 10 41.91 20.73 -21.66
C GLN A 10 40.81 19.67 -21.54
N LEU A 11 40.74 18.72 -22.49
CA LEU A 11 39.78 17.62 -22.43
C LEU A 11 40.02 16.68 -21.24
N ILE A 12 41.28 16.35 -20.92
CA ILE A 12 41.61 15.51 -19.76
C ILE A 12 41.20 16.21 -18.46
N VAL A 13 41.55 17.50 -18.31
CA VAL A 13 41.18 18.28 -17.12
C VAL A 13 39.66 18.39 -16.99
N ALA A 14 38.95 18.71 -18.08
CA ALA A 14 37.50 18.75 -18.07
C ALA A 14 36.89 17.39 -17.68
N GLY A 15 37.44 16.30 -18.21
CA GLY A 15 37.04 14.94 -17.83
C GLY A 15 37.21 14.66 -16.34
N LEU A 16 38.37 15.01 -15.77
CA LEU A 16 38.63 14.83 -14.33
C LEU A 16 37.70 15.69 -13.46
N VAL A 17 37.38 16.92 -13.87
CA VAL A 17 36.42 17.79 -13.16
C VAL A 17 35.02 17.18 -13.17
N VAL A 18 34.56 16.65 -14.32
CA VAL A 18 33.26 15.99 -14.43
C VAL A 18 33.20 14.75 -13.54
N VAL A 19 34.23 13.90 -13.58
CA VAL A 19 34.31 12.71 -12.71
C VAL A 19 34.29 13.12 -11.23
N GLY A 20 35.09 14.10 -10.83
CA GLY A 20 35.10 14.61 -9.46
C GLY A 20 33.73 15.14 -9.01
N ALA A 21 33.03 15.90 -9.86
CA ALA A 21 31.69 16.41 -9.58
C ALA A 21 30.67 15.28 -9.41
N VAL A 22 30.70 14.25 -10.26
CA VAL A 22 29.82 13.08 -10.16
C VAL A 22 30.10 12.29 -8.88
N THR A 23 31.37 12.07 -8.53
CA THR A 23 31.74 11.38 -7.28
C THR A 23 31.26 12.14 -6.04
N LEU A 24 31.42 13.47 -6.01
CA LEU A 24 30.93 14.29 -4.91
C LEU A 24 29.40 14.30 -4.82
N ALA A 25 28.70 14.42 -5.95
CA ALA A 25 27.23 14.36 -5.98
C ALA A 25 26.72 12.98 -5.52
N GLY A 26 27.36 11.90 -5.96
CA GLY A 26 27.04 10.54 -5.53
C GLY A 26 27.29 10.33 -4.03
N GLY A 27 28.41 10.82 -3.51
CA GLY A 27 28.74 10.77 -2.08
C GLY A 27 27.76 11.56 -1.22
N ALA A 28 27.39 12.78 -1.64
CA ALA A 28 26.40 13.60 -0.94
C ALA A 28 25.01 12.95 -0.94
N TYR A 29 24.59 12.38 -2.08
CA TYR A 29 23.32 11.65 -2.17
C TYR A 29 23.31 10.40 -1.29
N TYR A 30 24.41 9.65 -1.25
CA TYR A 30 24.53 8.48 -0.38
C TYR A 30 24.50 8.87 1.11
N ALA A 31 25.20 9.93 1.50
CA ALA A 31 25.16 10.46 2.88
C ALA A 31 23.73 10.91 3.26
N TYR A 32 23.02 11.56 2.34
CA TYR A 32 21.62 11.93 2.52
C TYR A 32 20.72 10.71 2.73
N LEU A 33 20.95 9.61 1.98
CA LEU A 33 20.20 8.36 2.13
C LEU A 33 20.47 7.63 3.44
N LEU A 34 21.69 7.74 3.99
CA LEU A 34 22.05 7.14 5.27
C LEU A 34 21.55 7.94 6.47
N THR A 35 21.25 9.21 6.29
CA THR A 35 20.70 10.04 7.36
C THR A 35 19.24 9.64 7.57
N PRO A 36 18.80 9.28 8.79
CA PRO A 36 17.39 9.01 9.07
C PRO A 36 16.52 10.21 8.67
N PRO A 37 15.33 10.00 8.08
CA PRO A 37 14.39 11.09 7.85
C PRO A 37 14.04 11.77 9.18
N ALA A 38 13.49 12.99 9.11
CA ALA A 38 12.93 13.61 10.31
C ALA A 38 11.65 12.84 10.70
N PHE A 39 11.34 12.82 12.00
CA PHE A 39 10.06 12.28 12.44
C PHE A 39 8.93 13.13 11.87
N PRO A 40 7.91 12.53 11.23
CA PRO A 40 6.86 13.29 10.61
C PRO A 40 5.98 13.98 11.67
N GLU A 41 5.66 15.24 11.42
CA GLU A 41 4.78 16.05 12.27
C GLU A 41 3.37 16.17 11.69
N THR A 42 3.20 15.84 10.41
CA THR A 42 1.92 15.90 9.69
C THR A 42 1.61 14.58 8.99
N ALA A 43 0.34 14.31 8.73
CA ALA A 43 -0.06 13.08 8.03
C ALA A 43 0.49 13.02 6.59
N GLU A 44 0.55 14.16 5.90
CA GLU A 44 1.16 14.30 4.59
C GLU A 44 2.64 13.94 4.61
N GLU A 45 3.39 14.49 5.57
CA GLU A 45 4.81 14.19 5.75
C GLU A 45 5.03 12.73 6.14
N ALA A 46 4.14 12.15 6.94
CA ALA A 46 4.20 10.74 7.32
C ALA A 46 4.08 9.84 6.09
N ILE A 47 3.08 10.08 5.23
CA ILE A 47 2.90 9.33 3.97
C ILE A 47 4.11 9.51 3.05
N ALA A 48 4.60 10.73 2.90
CA ALA A 48 5.76 11.02 2.05
C ALA A 48 7.03 10.33 2.58
N THR A 49 7.24 10.37 3.90
CA THR A 49 8.37 9.75 4.57
C THR A 49 8.33 8.23 4.42
N ILE A 50 7.20 7.60 4.71
CA ILE A 50 7.06 6.13 4.60
C ILE A 50 7.22 5.67 3.15
N GLY A 51 6.75 6.46 2.18
CA GLY A 51 6.95 6.19 0.75
C GLY A 51 8.36 6.49 0.23
N SER A 52 9.30 6.90 1.10
CA SER A 52 10.65 7.30 0.70
C SER A 52 11.65 6.15 0.80
N ALA A 53 12.65 6.15 -0.08
CA ALA A 53 13.75 5.19 -0.04
C ALA A 53 14.61 5.32 1.24
N ARG A 54 14.50 6.44 1.98
CA ARG A 54 15.19 6.61 3.27
C ARG A 54 14.53 5.77 4.36
N TYR A 55 13.20 5.75 4.38
CA TYR A 55 12.43 4.93 5.31
C TYR A 55 12.68 3.43 5.11
N GLU A 56 12.72 2.95 3.86
CA GLU A 56 13.00 1.55 3.54
C GLU A 56 14.35 1.04 4.08
N ARG A 57 15.32 1.95 4.28
CA ARG A 57 16.66 1.64 4.80
C ARG A 57 16.75 1.69 6.32
N LEU A 58 15.71 2.19 7.00
CA LEU A 58 15.68 2.20 8.46
C LEU A 58 15.61 0.76 9.00
N PRO A 59 16.20 0.48 10.16
CA PRO A 59 15.99 -0.80 10.84
C PRO A 59 14.52 -0.97 11.23
N GLU A 60 14.05 -2.21 11.33
CA GLU A 60 12.61 -2.54 11.52
C GLU A 60 11.99 -1.82 12.71
N TYR A 61 12.67 -1.77 13.87
CA TYR A 61 12.17 -1.06 15.05
C TYR A 61 11.94 0.44 14.81
N ARG A 62 12.77 1.10 13.98
CA ARG A 62 12.56 2.49 13.60
C ARG A 62 11.40 2.62 12.61
N GLN A 63 11.28 1.70 11.67
CA GLN A 63 10.15 1.70 10.74
C GLN A 63 8.81 1.65 11.50
N GLU A 64 8.73 0.83 12.54
CA GLU A 64 7.57 0.72 13.43
C GLU A 64 7.23 2.03 14.12
N GLU A 65 8.22 2.72 14.71
CA GLU A 65 8.02 4.04 15.34
C GLU A 65 7.40 5.06 14.37
N TYR A 66 7.81 5.02 13.09
CA TYR A 66 7.26 5.91 12.05
C TYR A 66 5.85 5.52 11.65
N LEU A 67 5.55 4.22 11.52
CA LEU A 67 4.20 3.74 11.22
C LEU A 67 3.23 4.05 12.37
N GLU A 68 3.69 3.95 13.61
CA GLU A 68 2.97 4.35 14.82
C GLU A 68 2.61 5.83 14.80
N GLN A 69 3.63 6.68 14.60
CA GLN A 69 3.45 8.11 14.49
C GLN A 69 2.50 8.47 13.34
N ALA A 70 2.65 7.83 12.18
CA ALA A 70 1.78 8.03 11.03
C ALA A 70 0.33 7.65 11.31
N GLY A 71 0.10 6.50 11.96
CA GLY A 71 -1.24 6.06 12.38
C GLY A 71 -1.88 7.03 13.40
N ARG A 72 -1.08 7.57 14.33
CA ARG A 72 -1.54 8.62 15.26
C ARG A 72 -1.98 9.88 14.50
N LEU A 73 -1.10 10.43 13.67
CA LEU A 73 -1.37 11.63 12.88
C LEU A 73 -2.61 11.47 11.99
N LEU A 74 -2.77 10.31 11.33
CA LEU A 74 -3.95 10.02 10.51
C LEU A 74 -5.25 9.93 11.31
N ARG A 75 -5.21 9.42 12.55
CA ARG A 75 -6.38 9.33 13.43
C ARG A 75 -6.80 10.68 13.97
N GLU A 76 -5.84 11.55 14.25
CA GLU A 76 -6.07 12.92 14.73
C GLU A 76 -6.69 13.82 13.65
N LEU A 77 -6.47 13.54 12.37
CA LEU A 77 -7.09 14.29 11.29
C LEU A 77 -8.63 14.18 11.31
N PRO A 78 -9.35 15.31 11.07
CA PRO A 78 -10.78 15.30 10.75
C PRO A 78 -11.11 14.34 9.60
N GLU A 79 -12.32 13.76 9.61
CA GLU A 79 -12.71 12.79 8.59
C GLU A 79 -12.65 13.38 7.17
N GLU A 80 -12.97 14.66 7.00
CA GLU A 80 -12.93 15.37 5.72
C GLU A 80 -11.50 15.48 5.18
N GLU A 81 -10.55 15.90 6.02
CA GLU A 81 -9.13 15.97 5.66
C GLU A 81 -8.58 14.59 5.32
N ARG A 82 -8.91 13.56 6.10
CA ARG A 82 -8.53 12.17 5.80
C ARG A 82 -9.11 11.66 4.48
N ARG A 83 -10.29 12.15 4.07
CA ARG A 83 -10.87 11.83 2.74
C ARG A 83 -10.11 12.57 1.64
N GLN A 84 -9.80 13.85 1.82
CA GLN A 84 -9.01 14.64 0.86
C GLN A 84 -7.61 14.05 0.67
N LEU A 85 -6.96 13.67 1.76
CA LEU A 85 -5.67 12.99 1.79
C LEU A 85 -5.71 11.71 0.96
N ARG A 86 -6.71 10.85 1.20
CA ARG A 86 -6.92 9.62 0.41
C ARG A 86 -7.22 9.90 -1.06
N GLY A 87 -7.88 11.00 -1.38
CA GLY A 87 -8.10 11.43 -2.77
C GLY A 87 -6.79 11.82 -3.45
N ARG A 88 -6.02 12.72 -2.82
CA ARG A 88 -4.76 13.25 -3.35
C ARG A 88 -3.69 12.16 -3.51
N PHE A 89 -3.49 11.36 -2.47
CA PHE A 89 -2.50 10.28 -2.47
C PHE A 89 -3.01 8.99 -3.12
N GLY A 90 -4.32 8.92 -3.36
CA GLY A 90 -4.97 7.79 -3.99
C GLY A 90 -4.51 7.55 -5.42
N GLU A 91 -3.78 8.47 -6.07
CA GLU A 91 -3.23 8.28 -7.41
C GLU A 91 -1.78 7.81 -7.41
N SER A 92 -1.02 8.07 -6.34
CA SER A 92 0.38 7.66 -6.19
C SER A 92 0.49 6.24 -5.66
N ASP A 93 1.22 5.38 -6.38
CA ASP A 93 1.43 4.01 -5.93
C ASP A 93 2.24 3.92 -4.63
N GLY A 94 3.29 4.76 -4.49
CA GLY A 94 4.08 4.81 -3.26
C GLY A 94 3.25 5.27 -2.07
N ALA A 95 2.33 6.21 -2.27
CA ALA A 95 1.45 6.67 -1.21
C ALA A 95 0.37 5.64 -0.85
N ARG A 96 -0.15 4.88 -1.83
CA ARG A 96 -1.04 3.74 -1.57
C ARG A 96 -0.33 2.65 -0.75
N GLU A 97 0.93 2.37 -1.08
CA GLU A 97 1.76 1.40 -0.35
C GLU A 97 2.04 1.88 1.07
N ALA A 98 2.43 3.14 1.25
CA ALA A 98 2.62 3.76 2.57
C ALA A 98 1.35 3.70 3.43
N MET A 99 0.21 4.10 2.88
CA MET A 99 -1.08 3.97 3.57
C MET A 99 -1.39 2.52 3.92
N GLY A 100 -1.12 1.59 3.00
CA GLY A 100 -1.26 0.16 3.26
C GLY A 100 -0.40 -0.31 4.43
N ALA A 101 0.87 0.10 4.49
CA ALA A 101 1.77 -0.23 5.58
C ALA A 101 1.28 0.32 6.93
N ILE A 102 0.77 1.56 6.95
CA ILE A 102 0.22 2.16 8.18
C ILE A 102 -0.99 1.37 8.68
N PHE A 103 -1.96 1.08 7.81
CA PHE A 103 -3.14 0.28 8.19
C PHE A 103 -2.77 -1.14 8.63
N MET A 104 -1.78 -1.76 7.99
CA MET A 104 -1.30 -3.08 8.40
C MET A 104 -0.63 -3.03 9.78
N ASN A 105 0.14 -1.97 10.08
CA ASN A 105 0.73 -1.81 11.40
C ASN A 105 -0.32 -1.63 12.50
N GLU A 106 -1.34 -0.81 12.27
CA GLU A 106 -2.48 -0.68 13.19
C GLU A 106 -3.19 -2.02 13.41
N ALA A 107 -3.37 -2.82 12.36
CA ALA A 107 -3.98 -4.14 12.47
C ALA A 107 -3.10 -5.11 13.28
N VAL A 108 -1.77 -5.07 13.11
CA VAL A 108 -0.82 -5.86 13.91
C VAL A 108 -0.89 -5.45 15.38
N GLN A 109 -0.92 -4.15 15.69
CA GLN A 109 -1.08 -3.67 17.06
C GLN A 109 -2.38 -4.18 17.68
N ARG A 110 -3.50 -4.10 16.95
CA ARG A 110 -4.79 -4.65 17.41
C ARG A 110 -4.72 -6.16 17.66
N ALA A 111 -4.03 -6.91 16.81
CA ALA A 111 -3.82 -8.34 17.03
C ALA A 111 -2.96 -8.63 18.26
N THR A 112 -1.95 -7.80 18.54
CA THR A 112 -1.14 -7.88 19.76
C THR A 112 -1.96 -7.56 21.00
N ASP A 113 -2.76 -6.49 20.97
CA ASP A 113 -3.69 -6.12 22.06
C ASP A 113 -4.67 -7.26 22.33
N PHE A 114 -5.24 -7.84 21.27
CA PHE A 114 -6.12 -8.99 21.37
C PHE A 114 -5.43 -10.19 21.99
N ALA A 115 -4.20 -10.52 21.59
CA ALA A 115 -3.47 -11.66 22.13
C ALA A 115 -3.20 -11.50 23.64
N ALA A 116 -2.91 -10.29 24.09
CA ALA A 116 -2.62 -9.96 25.48
C ALA A 116 -3.88 -9.76 26.36
N ALA A 117 -5.05 -9.59 25.76
CA ALA A 117 -6.30 -9.31 26.45
C ALA A 117 -6.88 -10.51 27.23
N SER A 118 -7.66 -10.22 28.28
CA SER A 118 -8.48 -11.19 29.01
C SER A 118 -9.55 -11.83 28.09
N PRO A 119 -10.12 -12.99 28.42
CA PRO A 119 -11.20 -13.60 27.63
C PRO A 119 -12.38 -12.65 27.36
N GLU A 120 -12.79 -11.88 28.38
CA GLU A 120 -13.87 -10.90 28.29
C GLU A 120 -13.48 -9.73 27.37
N ASP A 121 -12.26 -9.22 27.52
CA ASP A 121 -11.75 -8.13 26.69
C ASP A 121 -11.56 -8.54 25.23
N LYS A 122 -11.16 -9.79 24.98
CA LYS A 122 -11.09 -10.36 23.62
C LYS A 122 -12.43 -10.26 22.91
N ILE A 123 -13.53 -10.63 23.58
CA ILE A 123 -14.88 -10.52 23.02
C ILE A 123 -15.22 -9.07 22.70
N ARG A 124 -14.92 -8.14 23.63
CA ARG A 124 -15.15 -6.70 23.43
C ARG A 124 -14.38 -6.15 22.24
N ILE A 125 -13.08 -6.46 22.13
CA ILE A 125 -12.24 -6.04 20.99
C ILE A 125 -12.82 -6.55 19.67
N LEU A 126 -13.18 -7.84 19.61
CA LEU A 126 -13.77 -8.42 18.41
C LEU A 126 -15.10 -7.76 18.04
N ASP A 127 -15.98 -7.50 19.01
CA ASP A 127 -17.26 -6.86 18.76
C ASP A 127 -17.11 -5.41 18.26
N GLU A 128 -16.22 -4.62 18.87
CA GLU A 128 -15.89 -3.26 18.42
C GLU A 128 -15.34 -3.24 16.99
N ASP A 129 -14.43 -4.16 16.67
CA ASP A 129 -13.83 -4.22 15.33
C ASP A 129 -14.84 -4.72 14.30
N ILE A 130 -15.70 -5.69 14.63
CA ILE A 130 -16.81 -6.14 13.77
C ILE A 130 -17.76 -4.97 13.46
N ASP A 131 -18.15 -4.19 14.47
CA ASP A 131 -19.05 -3.05 14.29
C ASP A 131 -18.40 -1.99 13.40
N ARG A 132 -17.11 -1.72 13.60
CA ARG A 132 -16.32 -0.83 12.73
C ARG A 132 -16.31 -1.32 11.28
N PHE A 133 -16.14 -2.63 11.05
CA PHE A 133 -16.13 -3.21 9.72
C PHE A 133 -17.51 -3.16 9.05
N GLU A 134 -18.60 -3.42 9.77
CA GLU A 134 -19.95 -3.30 9.22
C GLU A 134 -20.29 -1.84 8.90
N GLN A 135 -19.97 -0.89 9.78
CA GLN A 135 -20.14 0.54 9.47
C GLN A 135 -19.36 0.97 8.22
N MET A 136 -18.12 0.49 8.09
CA MET A 136 -17.31 0.75 6.90
C MET A 136 -17.95 0.14 5.65
N ARG A 137 -18.42 -1.10 5.76
CA ARG A 137 -19.09 -1.82 4.67
C ARG A 137 -20.36 -1.13 4.22
N GLU A 138 -21.19 -0.63 5.14
CA GLU A 138 -22.40 0.15 4.85
C GLU A 138 -22.04 1.46 4.14
N ARG A 139 -21.04 2.19 4.63
CA ARG A 139 -20.54 3.41 3.95
C ARG A 139 -20.09 3.10 2.52
N PHE A 140 -19.41 1.97 2.28
CA PHE A 140 -19.01 1.57 0.93
C PHE A 140 -20.17 1.06 0.07
N ALA A 141 -21.15 0.38 0.66
CA ALA A 141 -22.35 -0.06 -0.05
C ALA A 141 -23.15 1.15 -0.53
N ASN A 142 -23.33 2.16 0.32
CA ASN A 142 -24.05 3.39 0.02
C ASN A 142 -23.28 4.35 -0.90
N ARG A 143 -21.95 4.19 -1.00
CA ARG A 143 -21.09 4.95 -1.94
C ARG A 143 -21.01 4.35 -3.33
N ARG A 144 -21.56 3.16 -3.58
CA ARG A 144 -21.73 2.72 -4.97
C ARG A 144 -22.79 3.63 -5.57
N PRO A 145 -22.41 4.56 -6.47
CA PRO A 145 -23.42 5.29 -7.22
C PRO A 145 -24.16 4.24 -8.05
N ASP A 146 -25.44 4.46 -8.28
CA ASP A 146 -26.25 3.78 -9.29
C ASP A 146 -25.69 4.01 -10.71
N GLY A 147 -24.44 3.64 -10.97
CA GLY A 147 -24.03 3.21 -12.29
C GLY A 147 -24.70 1.85 -12.49
N PRO A 148 -25.51 1.66 -13.54
CA PRO A 148 -26.17 0.39 -13.76
C PRO A 148 -25.10 -0.69 -13.74
N ARG A 149 -25.19 -1.58 -12.74
CA ARG A 149 -24.73 -2.94 -12.94
C ARG A 149 -25.41 -3.32 -14.23
N ALA A 150 -24.65 -3.49 -15.31
CA ALA A 150 -25.06 -4.33 -16.39
C ALA A 150 -25.44 -5.65 -15.72
N GLN A 151 -26.73 -5.77 -15.42
CA GLN A 151 -27.36 -7.04 -15.17
C GLN A 151 -27.00 -7.81 -16.42
N GLY A 152 -26.08 -8.77 -16.27
CA GLY A 152 -26.00 -9.88 -17.19
C GLY A 152 -27.30 -10.65 -17.06
N GLU A 153 -28.39 -10.07 -17.55
CA GLU A 153 -29.52 -10.81 -18.07
C GLU A 153 -28.96 -11.65 -19.22
N GLY A 154 -29.26 -12.94 -19.16
CA GLY A 154 -28.73 -13.92 -20.09
C GLY A 154 -29.03 -13.54 -21.53
N GLN A 155 -28.03 -13.07 -22.26
CA GLN A 155 -28.10 -13.02 -23.71
C GLN A 155 -27.62 -14.36 -24.26
N ARG A 156 -28.63 -15.19 -24.51
CA ARG A 156 -28.63 -16.37 -25.36
C ARG A 156 -27.65 -16.21 -26.54
N ARG A 157 -26.85 -17.25 -26.75
CA ARG A 157 -26.60 -17.91 -28.05
C ARG A 157 -26.76 -16.99 -29.26
N GLY A 158 -25.65 -16.37 -29.68
CA GLY A 158 -25.53 -15.63 -30.94
C GLY A 158 -24.31 -16.14 -31.70
N GLU A 159 -24.49 -17.27 -32.37
CA GLU A 159 -23.65 -17.76 -33.46
C GLU A 159 -23.83 -16.77 -34.63
N GLY A 160 -22.80 -16.02 -35.00
CA GLY A 160 -22.91 -15.04 -36.09
C GLY A 160 -21.74 -14.08 -36.16
N GLY A 161 -20.84 -14.33 -37.11
CA GLY A 161 -19.66 -13.52 -37.35
C GLY A 161 -19.97 -12.10 -37.82
N GLY A 162 -19.13 -11.17 -37.37
CA GLY A 162 -19.01 -9.83 -37.92
C GLY A 162 -17.69 -9.21 -37.44
N PRO A 163 -16.83 -8.68 -38.34
CA PRO A 163 -15.59 -8.04 -37.95
C PRO A 163 -15.88 -6.65 -37.38
N GLN A 164 -15.78 -6.50 -36.06
CA GLN A 164 -15.97 -5.20 -35.43
C GLN A 164 -14.67 -4.41 -35.44
N MET A 165 -14.63 -3.45 -36.36
CA MET A 165 -13.63 -2.40 -36.50
C MET A 165 -13.51 -1.53 -35.24
N ASP A 166 -12.28 -1.05 -35.05
CA ASP A 166 -11.85 0.17 -34.38
C ASP A 166 -12.97 1.09 -33.85
N ARG A 167 -13.12 1.11 -32.52
CA ARG A 167 -13.64 2.28 -31.82
C ARG A 167 -12.79 2.55 -30.59
N GLY A 168 -11.82 3.42 -30.79
CA GLY A 168 -10.92 3.96 -29.77
C GLY A 168 -11.69 4.55 -28.59
N GLY A 169 -11.71 3.80 -27.49
CA GLY A 169 -12.08 4.26 -26.16
C GLY A 169 -10.85 4.19 -25.26
N ARG A 170 -9.91 5.14 -25.42
CA ARG A 170 -8.90 5.44 -24.40
C ARG A 170 -9.63 5.92 -23.15
N ARG A 171 -9.94 5.00 -22.24
CA ARG A 171 -10.25 5.29 -20.83
C ARG A 171 -9.44 4.37 -19.95
N GLY A 172 -8.37 4.93 -19.41
CA GLY A 172 -7.72 4.46 -18.19
C GLY A 172 -6.70 3.35 -18.41
N ASP A 173 -5.45 3.70 -18.24
CA ASP A 173 -4.26 2.86 -18.24
C ASP A 173 -4.20 2.00 -16.95
N GLY A 174 -5.34 1.37 -16.63
CA GLY A 174 -5.61 0.67 -15.40
C GLY A 174 -5.14 -0.78 -15.47
N ARG A 175 -3.83 -0.98 -15.32
CA ARG A 175 -3.22 -2.17 -14.67
C ARG A 175 -3.95 -3.51 -14.91
N GLY A 176 -4.07 -3.90 -16.16
CA GLY A 176 -4.56 -5.22 -16.56
C GLY A 176 -3.43 -6.14 -16.98
N GLY A 177 -2.45 -6.37 -16.09
CA GLY A 177 -1.39 -7.34 -16.40
C GLY A 177 -1.99 -8.69 -16.78
N THR A 178 -1.30 -9.46 -17.62
CA THR A 178 -1.79 -10.79 -18.03
C THR A 178 -2.03 -11.65 -16.77
N PRO A 179 -2.91 -12.67 -16.83
CA PRO A 179 -3.10 -13.59 -15.71
C PRO A 179 -1.77 -14.14 -15.15
N GLU A 180 -0.79 -14.32 -16.04
CA GLU A 180 0.57 -14.75 -15.71
C GLU A 180 1.36 -13.69 -14.94
N GLU A 181 1.37 -12.43 -15.37
CA GLU A 181 2.03 -11.32 -14.66
C GLU A 181 1.41 -11.10 -13.27
N ARG A 182 0.09 -11.23 -13.15
CA ARG A 182 -0.61 -11.19 -11.85
C ARG A 182 -0.18 -12.35 -10.96
N GLY A 183 -0.03 -13.55 -11.52
CA GLY A 183 0.50 -14.72 -10.83
C GLY A 183 1.95 -14.51 -10.36
N ALA A 184 2.81 -13.96 -11.21
CA ALA A 184 4.21 -13.67 -10.88
C ALA A 184 4.33 -12.64 -9.75
N ARG A 185 3.60 -11.53 -9.81
CA ARG A 185 3.56 -10.52 -8.74
C ARG A 185 3.06 -11.11 -7.42
N ARG A 186 2.05 -11.98 -7.47
CA ARG A 186 1.54 -12.67 -6.27
C ARG A 186 2.60 -13.59 -5.67
N ARG A 187 3.31 -14.38 -6.49
CA ARG A 187 4.42 -15.24 -6.04
C ARG A 187 5.55 -14.41 -5.45
N GLN A 188 5.96 -13.33 -6.11
CA GLN A 188 7.01 -12.44 -5.61
C GLN A 188 6.64 -11.83 -4.25
N ARG A 189 5.40 -11.34 -4.09
CA ARG A 189 4.92 -10.85 -2.78
C ARG A 189 4.88 -11.93 -1.70
N MET A 190 4.67 -13.18 -2.09
CA MET A 190 4.72 -14.31 -1.16
C MET A 190 6.16 -14.65 -0.78
N MET A 191 7.09 -14.70 -1.74
CA MET A 191 8.52 -14.91 -1.47
C MET A 191 9.09 -13.79 -0.60
N ASN A 192 8.81 -12.53 -0.92
CA ASN A 192 9.25 -11.41 -0.10
C ASN A 192 8.71 -11.51 1.34
N ARG A 193 7.49 -12.02 1.53
CA ARG A 193 6.93 -12.28 2.86
C ARG A 193 7.59 -13.45 3.59
N ILE A 194 8.10 -14.45 2.87
CA ILE A 194 8.79 -15.59 3.47
C ILE A 194 10.23 -15.19 3.84
N GLU A 195 10.91 -14.47 2.94
CA GLU A 195 12.31 -14.07 3.11
C GLU A 195 12.48 -12.95 4.13
N HIS A 196 11.57 -11.97 4.14
CA HIS A 196 11.70 -10.74 4.93
C HIS A 196 10.54 -10.53 5.91
N GLY A 197 9.53 -11.40 5.91
CA GLY A 197 8.38 -11.24 6.80
C GLY A 197 8.63 -11.82 8.18
N ASN A 198 8.11 -11.14 9.20
CA ASN A 198 8.13 -11.63 10.57
C ASN A 198 7.04 -12.72 10.77
N PRO A 199 7.40 -14.01 11.00
CA PRO A 199 6.44 -15.10 11.12
C PRO A 199 5.55 -14.97 12.36
N GLN A 200 6.03 -14.32 13.43
CA GLN A 200 5.25 -14.10 14.64
C GLN A 200 4.10 -13.13 14.38
N ARG A 201 4.36 -12.03 13.65
CA ARG A 201 3.33 -11.10 13.19
C ARG A 201 2.27 -11.78 12.32
N ALA A 202 2.71 -12.65 11.41
CA ALA A 202 1.80 -13.40 10.55
C ALA A 202 0.91 -14.36 11.36
N ALA A 203 1.46 -15.03 12.39
CA ALA A 203 0.71 -15.89 13.28
C ALA A 203 -0.33 -15.12 14.10
N LEU A 204 0.08 -14.00 14.74
CA LEU A 204 -0.81 -13.13 15.51
C LEU A 204 -2.00 -12.64 14.66
N MET A 205 -1.71 -12.15 13.45
CA MET A 205 -2.76 -11.71 12.53
C MET A 205 -3.67 -12.85 12.09
N GLY A 206 -3.12 -14.04 11.85
CA GLY A 206 -3.89 -15.23 11.48
C GLY A 206 -4.87 -15.66 12.57
N GLU A 207 -4.43 -15.66 13.83
CA GLU A 207 -5.29 -15.98 14.97
C GLU A 207 -6.36 -14.92 15.21
N TYR A 208 -5.98 -13.65 15.16
CA TYR A 208 -6.92 -12.54 15.31
C TYR A 208 -8.03 -12.56 14.24
N PHE A 209 -7.68 -12.74 12.96
CA PHE A 209 -8.69 -12.81 11.90
C PHE A 209 -9.53 -14.09 11.95
N ARG A 210 -8.98 -15.20 12.44
CA ARG A 210 -9.75 -16.43 12.68
C ARG A 210 -10.82 -16.17 13.76
N ALA A 211 -10.41 -15.64 14.91
CA ALA A 211 -11.31 -15.32 16.01
C ALA A 211 -12.38 -14.30 15.58
N LEU A 212 -12.01 -13.31 14.77
CA LEU A 212 -12.94 -12.35 14.21
C LEU A 212 -13.96 -13.01 13.26
N GLY A 213 -13.53 -13.97 12.44
CA GLY A 213 -14.42 -14.77 11.59
C GLY A 213 -15.42 -15.59 12.41
N GLU A 214 -14.95 -16.31 13.43
CA GLU A 214 -15.77 -17.11 14.34
C GLU A 214 -16.79 -16.24 15.09
N ARG A 215 -16.35 -15.08 15.62
CA ARG A 215 -17.23 -14.15 16.33
C ARG A 215 -18.30 -13.56 15.42
N ARG A 216 -17.97 -13.28 14.15
CA ARG A 216 -18.96 -12.85 13.15
C ARG A 216 -20.01 -13.91 12.88
N GLU A 217 -19.59 -15.17 12.76
CA GLU A 217 -20.50 -16.31 12.58
C GLU A 217 -21.45 -16.45 13.77
N GLN A 218 -20.95 -16.33 15.01
CA GLN A 218 -21.77 -16.31 16.23
C GLN A 218 -22.81 -15.17 16.23
N ARG A 219 -22.47 -14.02 15.62
CA ARG A 219 -23.37 -12.87 15.45
C ARG A 219 -24.31 -13.00 14.23
N GLY A 220 -24.26 -14.12 13.50
CA GLY A 220 -25.07 -14.32 12.28
C GLY A 220 -24.67 -13.42 11.11
N LEU A 221 -23.46 -12.87 11.12
CA LEU A 221 -22.96 -11.98 10.07
C LEU A 221 -22.27 -12.79 8.96
N PRO A 222 -22.33 -12.33 7.70
CA PRO A 222 -21.65 -13.01 6.60
C PRO A 222 -20.12 -12.98 6.76
N PRO A 223 -19.38 -13.95 6.19
CA PRO A 223 -17.93 -14.03 6.31
C PRO A 223 -17.24 -12.79 5.74
N MET A 224 -16.10 -12.43 6.34
CA MET A 224 -15.27 -11.31 5.92
C MET A 224 -14.45 -11.69 4.68
N GLY A 225 -14.92 -11.29 3.51
CA GLY A 225 -14.22 -11.57 2.25
C GLY A 225 -14.96 -11.04 1.03
N PRO A 226 -14.30 -11.00 -0.14
CA PRO A 226 -14.99 -10.70 -1.39
C PRO A 226 -16.16 -11.69 -1.52
N ARG A 227 -17.38 -11.15 -1.63
CA ARG A 227 -18.58 -11.93 -2.00
C ARG A 227 -18.31 -12.57 -3.36
N GLY A 228 -17.69 -13.74 -3.34
CA GLY A 228 -17.09 -14.37 -4.50
C GLY A 228 -17.70 -15.74 -4.69
N ARG A 229 -18.71 -15.78 -5.56
CA ARG A 229 -19.26 -16.97 -6.21
C ARG A 229 -19.69 -18.07 -5.25
N GLY A 230 -20.98 -18.06 -4.92
CA GLY A 230 -21.67 -19.28 -4.53
C GLY A 230 -21.25 -20.40 -5.49
N ARG A 231 -20.86 -21.53 -4.89
CA ARG A 231 -20.75 -22.79 -5.59
C ARG A 231 -22.11 -23.18 -6.14
#